data_AF-A0A7J2R8I3-F1
#
_entry.id   AF-A0A7J2R8I3-F1
#
_cell.length_a   1.000
_cell.length_b   1.000
_cell.length_c   1.000
_cell.angle_alpha   90.00
_cell.angle_beta   90.00
_cell.angle_gamma   90.00
#
_symmetry.space_group_name_H-M   'P 1'
#
loop_
_entity.id
_entity.type
_entity.pdbx_description
1 polymer ?
#
loop_
_entity_poly.entity_id
_entity_poly.type
_entity_poly.pdbx_seq_one_letter_code
_entity_poly.pdbx_strand_id
1 'polypeptide(L)' 'MLPSTVKTICIDINPTTVTKLMDRGSQQTLGLVTDVSSFLTILKSMLITN' A
#
# COMPACT_ATOMS: atom_id res chain seq x y z
N MET A 1 2.38 -17.17 -1.26
CA MET A 1 2.94 -16.32 -0.19
C MET A 1 4.15 -15.59 -0.73
N LEU A 2 4.32 -14.31 -0.40
CA LEU A 2 5.50 -13.54 -0.81
C LEU A 2 6.65 -13.75 0.20
N PRO A 3 7.91 -13.90 -0.25
CA PRO A 3 9.07 -13.90 0.64
C PRO A 3 9.19 -12.61 1.45
N SER A 4 9.80 -12.67 2.64
CA SER A 4 9.97 -11.52 3.54
C SER A 4 10.82 -10.38 2.97
N THR A 5 11.54 -10.63 1.88
CA THR A 5 12.38 -9.67 1.15
C THR A 5 11.60 -8.79 0.18
N VAL A 6 10.33 -9.09 -0.08
CA VAL A 6 9.48 -8.31 -0.99
C VAL A 6 8.89 -7.12 -0.24
N LYS A 7 9.28 -5.90 -0.62
CA LYS A 7 8.65 -4.68 -0.13
C LYS A 7 7.20 -4.65 -0.58
N THR A 8 6.29 -4.49 0.38
CA THR A 8 4.86 -4.55 0.12
C THR A 8 4.20 -3.26 0.60
N ILE A 9 3.35 -2.66 -0.24
CA ILE A 9 2.54 -1.49 0.11
C ILE A 9 1.08 -1.90 -0.04
N CYS A 10 0.33 -1.85 1.06
CA CYS A 10 -1.10 -2.10 1.08
C CYS A 10 -1.86 -0.78 1.06
N ILE A 11 -2.76 -0.61 0.10
CA ILE A 11 -3.61 0.58 -0.03
C ILE A 11 -5.05 0.10 -0.06
N ASP A 12 -5.81 0.48 0.96
CA ASP A 12 -7.22 0.12 1.08
C ASP A 12 -7.96 1.25 1.82
N ILE A 13 -9.23 1.47 1.48
CA ILE A 13 -10.06 2.46 2.16
C ILE A 13 -10.53 1.97 3.53
N ASN A 14 -10.57 0.64 3.74
CA ASN A 14 -10.97 0.03 4.99
C ASN A 14 -9.76 -0.14 5.94
N PRO A 15 -9.73 0.55 7.08
CA PRO A 15 -8.63 0.44 8.04
C PRO A 15 -8.44 -0.98 8.57
N THR A 16 -9.53 -1.76 8.67
CA THR A 16 -9.45 -3.15 9.15
C THR A 16 -8.65 -4.04 8.19
N THR A 17 -8.79 -3.82 6.88
CA THR A 17 -8.03 -4.60 5.88
C THR A 17 -6.55 -4.29 5.96
N VAL A 18 -6.20 -3.00 6.09
CA VAL A 18 -4.81 -2.54 6.21
C VAL A 18 -4.15 -3.13 7.46
N THR A 19 -4.79 -3.02 8.63
CA THR A 19 -4.25 -3.58 9.88
C THR A 19 -4.03 -5.09 9.77
N LYS A 20 -5.02 -5.84 9.27
CA LYS A 20 -4.90 -7.31 9.11
C LYS A 20 -3.77 -7.73 8.16
N LEU A 21 -3.46 -6.93 7.14
CA LEU A 21 -2.37 -7.20 6.21
C LEU A 21 -1.01 -6.83 6.81
N MET A 22 -0.93 -5.74 7.57
CA MET A 22 0.29 -5.38 8.29
C MET A 22 0.64 -6.40 9.39
N ASP A 23 -0.36 -6.89 10.13
CA ASP A 23 -0.17 -7.91 11.17
C ASP A 23 0.33 -9.26 10.60
N ARG A 24 0.06 -9.51 9.32
CA ARG A 24 0.49 -10.72 8.58
C ARG A 24 1.68 -10.48 7.68
N GLY A 25 2.20 -9.25 7.66
CA GLY A 25 3.28 -8.80 6.80
C GLY A 25 4.65 -9.00 7.42
N SER A 26 5.69 -8.90 6.59
CA SER A 26 7.07 -8.71 7.03
C SER A 26 7.22 -7.31 7.65
N GLN A 27 8.30 -7.07 8.43
CA GLN A 27 8.74 -5.75 8.93
C GLN A 27 8.86 -4.68 7.81
N GLN A 28 8.81 -5.10 6.55
CA GLN A 28 8.93 -4.28 5.35
C GLN A 28 7.59 -3.93 4.67
N THR A 29 6.47 -4.04 5.40
CA THR A 29 5.11 -3.75 4.88
C THR A 29 4.67 -2.34 5.30
N LEU A 30 4.24 -1.51 4.35
CA LEU A 30 3.64 -0.20 4.60
C LEU A 30 2.13 -0.25 4.32
N GLY A 31 1.32 0.24 5.26
CA GLY A 31 -0.13 0.35 5.10
C GLY A 31 -0.60 1.80 4.92
N LEU A 32 -1.47 2.03 3.94
CA LEU A 32 -2.10 3.33 3.67
C LEU A 32 -3.62 3.16 3.67
N VAL A 33 -4.30 3.92 4.54
CA VAL A 33 -5.77 3.98 4.57
C VAL A 33 -6.23 5.14 3.70
N THR A 34 -6.58 4.87 2.45
CA THR A 34 -7.00 5.90 1.49
C THR A 34 -7.77 5.29 0.32
N ASP A 35 -8.49 6.14 -0.41
CA ASP A 35 -9.12 5.76 -1.67
C ASP A 35 -8.08 5.44 -2.75
N VAL A 36 -8.22 4.27 -3.38
CA VAL A 36 -7.24 3.77 -4.36
C VAL A 36 -7.20 4.62 -5.63
N SER A 37 -8.34 5.13 -6.09
CA SER A 37 -8.43 5.94 -7.30
C SER A 37 -7.71 7.27 -7.13
N SER A 38 -7.89 7.91 -5.98
CA SER A 38 -7.21 9.15 -5.60
C SER A 38 -5.70 8.93 -5.47
N PHE A 39 -5.28 7.85 -4.81
CA PHE A 39 -3.86 7.48 -4.70
C PHE A 39 -3.21 7.28 -6.08
N LEU A 40 -3.85 6.52 -6.98
CA LEU A 40 -3.29 6.25 -8.31
C LEU A 40 -3.21 7.52 -9.16
N THR A 41 -4.15 8.45 -9.01
CA THR A 41 -4.12 9.74 -9.71
C THR A 41 -2.91 10.57 -9.28
N ILE A 42 -2.68 10.67 -7.96
CA ILE A 42 -1.51 11.37 -7.40
C ILE A 42 -0.22 10.67 -7.80
N LEU A 43 -0.16 9.34 -7.68
CA LEU A 43 1.01 8.55 -8.08
C LEU A 43 1.35 8.77 -9.55
N LYS A 44 0.34 8.72 -10.42
CA LYS A 44 0.50 9.02 -11.84
C LYS A 44 1.07 10.42 -12.06
N SER A 45 0.52 11.44 -11.40
CA SER A 45 1.02 12.80 -11.48
C SER A 45 2.48 12.90 -11.04
N MET A 46 2.85 12.24 -9.94
CA MET A 46 4.23 12.26 -9.41
C MET A 46 5.23 11.54 -10.30
N LEU A 47 4.81 10.46 -10.99
CA LEU A 47 5.69 9.67 -11.85
C LEU A 47 5.84 10.22 -13.28
N ILE A 48 4.80 10.89 -13.82
CA ILE A 48 4.74 11.35 -15.22
C ILE A 48 5.23 12.80 -15.37
N THR A 49 5.45 13.55 -14.29
CA THR A 49 5.95 14.94 -14.38
C THR A 49 7.47 14.99 -14.61
N ASN A 50 7.93 14.45 -15.75
CA ASN A 50 9.25 14.69 -16.36
C ASN A 50 9.07 15.06 -17.83
#